data_AF-A0A2E5VVL8-F1
#
_entry.id   AF-A0A2E5VVL8-F1
#
_cell.length_a   1.000
_cell.length_b   1.000
_cell.length_c   1.000
_cell.angle_alpha   90.00
_cell.angle_beta   90.00
_cell.angle_gamma   90.00
#
_symmetry.space_group_name_H-M   'P 1'
#
loop_
_entity.id
_entity.type
_entity.pdbx_description
1 polymer ?
#
loop_
_entity_poly.entity_id
_entity_poly.type
_entity_poly.pdbx_seq_one_letter_code
_entity_poly.pdbx_strand_id
1 'polypeptide(L)'
;MKLLKTFFLIIIILFLIYFLSMNNAKVDIDLLFKKYNEVSISMVIFGSLSLGVFLGYLIAVFSVLSSKAQNRTLQNKINSMSDELNDLRNVAVNETIYQDDIKT
;
A
#
# COMPACT_ATOMS: atom_id res chain seq x y z
N MET A 1 10.59 7.24 13.89
CA MET A 1 9.75 6.92 15.07
C MET A 1 8.31 7.34 14.79
N LYS A 2 7.29 6.58 15.22
CA LYS A 2 5.87 6.89 14.94
C LYS A 2 5.48 8.30 15.42
N LEU A 3 5.97 8.70 16.60
CA LEU A 3 5.74 10.02 17.19
C LEU A 3 6.29 11.19 16.36
N LEU A 4 7.48 11.04 15.78
CA LEU A 4 8.08 12.09 14.96
C LEU A 4 7.32 12.28 13.63
N LYS A 5 6.80 11.18 13.06
CA LYS A 5 5.94 11.25 11.87
C LYS A 5 4.62 11.96 12.16
N THR A 6 3.98 11.67 13.29
CA THR A 6 2.73 12.33 13.70
C THR A 6 2.95 13.81 14.03
N PHE A 7 4.07 14.16 14.67
CA PHE A 7 4.40 15.56 14.95
C PHE A 7 4.58 16.37 13.67
N PHE A 8 5.32 15.83 12.69
CA PHE A 8 5.49 16.49 11.39
C PHE A 8 4.17 16.63 10.63
N LEU A 9 3.30 15.62 10.70
CA LEU A 9 1.95 15.68 10.11
C LEU A 9 1.13 16.83 10.71
N ILE A 10 1.17 17.00 12.04
CA ILE A 10 0.47 18.09 12.71
C ILE A 10 0.98 19.46 12.23
N ILE A 11 2.30 19.63 12.12
CA ILE A 11 2.91 20.87 11.60
C ILE A 11 2.42 21.16 10.17
N ILE A 12 2.39 20.13 9.30
CA ILE A 12 1.87 20.27 7.93
C ILE A 12 0.41 20.71 7.94
N ILE A 13 -0.43 20.11 8.79
CA ILE A 13 -1.86 20.47 8.87
C ILE A 13 -2.04 21.90 9.34
N LEU A 14 -1.30 22.34 10.36
CA LEU A 14 -1.35 23.72 10.85
C LEU A 14 -0.89 24.71 9.78
N PHE A 15 0.19 24.38 9.06
CA PHE A 15 0.67 25.18 7.94
C PHE A 15 -0.38 25.26 6.82
N LEU A 16 -1.03 24.14 6.49
CA LEU A 16 -2.08 24.11 5.47
C LEU A 16 -3.27 24.99 5.86
N ILE A 17 -3.72 24.92 7.11
CA ILE A 17 -4.80 25.76 7.63
C ILE A 17 -4.42 27.24 7.54
N TYR A 18 -3.20 27.59 7.99
CA TYR A 18 -2.68 28.94 7.90
C TYR A 18 -2.62 29.45 6.46
N PHE A 19 -2.10 28.63 5.54
CA PHE A 19 -2.03 28.93 4.11
C PHE A 19 -3.42 29.16 3.51
N LEU A 20 -4.40 28.31 3.81
CA LEU A 20 -5.77 28.46 3.32
C LEU A 20 -6.42 29.73 3.89
N SER A 21 -6.21 30.03 5.17
CA SER A 21 -6.74 31.24 5.81
C SER A 21 -6.19 32.53 5.16
N MET A 22 -4.93 32.53 4.73
CA MET A 22 -4.32 33.67 4.03
C MET A 22 -4.79 33.80 2.58
N ASN A 23 -5.28 32.71 1.99
CA ASN A 23 -5.75 32.66 0.60
C ASN A 23 -7.27 32.46 0.55
N ASN A 24 -8.05 33.32 1.20
CA ASN A 24 -9.53 33.23 1.23
C ASN A 24 -10.26 34.18 0.27
N ALA A 25 -9.54 34.78 -0.69
CA ALA A 25 -10.17 35.63 -1.69
C ALA A 25 -11.21 34.87 -2.53
N LYS A 26 -12.25 35.60 -2.94
CA LYS A 26 -13.21 35.14 -3.96
C LYS A 26 -12.66 35.50 -5.33
N VAL A 27 -12.60 34.52 -6.22
CA VAL A 27 -12.11 34.71 -7.58
C VAL A 27 -12.95 33.91 -8.57
N ASP A 28 -12.92 34.35 -9.82
CA ASP A 28 -13.51 33.61 -10.93
C ASP A 28 -12.51 32.57 -11.43
N ILE A 29 -12.98 31.33 -11.64
CA ILE A 29 -12.15 30.18 -11.95
C ILE A 29 -12.69 29.50 -13.20
N ASP A 30 -11.80 29.33 -14.18
CA ASP A 30 -12.07 28.61 -15.42
C ASP A 30 -11.45 27.21 -15.32
N LEU A 31 -12.27 26.20 -15.04
CA LEU A 31 -11.84 24.80 -15.06
C LEU A 31 -12.05 24.22 -16.47
N LEU A 32 -11.31 23.15 -16.81
CA LEU A 32 -11.32 22.50 -18.13
C LEU A 32 -12.72 22.24 -18.72
N PHE A 33 -13.73 22.00 -17.87
CA PHE A 33 -15.10 21.70 -18.30
C PHE A 33 -16.15 22.67 -17.78
N LYS A 34 -15.79 23.60 -16.89
CA LYS A 34 -16.78 24.45 -16.23
C LYS A 34 -16.17 25.70 -15.61
N LYS A 35 -16.82 26.84 -15.83
CA LYS A 35 -16.49 28.10 -15.19
C LYS A 35 -17.32 28.29 -13.93
N TYR A 36 -16.70 28.89 -12.93
CA TYR A 36 -17.36 29.26 -11.69
C TYR A 36 -16.95 30.68 -11.31
N ASN A 37 -17.94 31.49 -10.92
CA ASN A 37 -17.71 32.88 -10.53
C ASN A 37 -17.81 33.02 -9.00
N GLU A 38 -17.07 33.98 -8.45
CA GLU A 38 -17.04 34.33 -7.03
C GLU A 38 -16.77 33.15 -6.07
N VAL A 39 -15.95 32.18 -6.47
CA VAL A 39 -15.63 31.02 -5.63
C VAL A 39 -14.46 31.33 -4.70
N SER A 40 -14.55 30.86 -3.46
CA SER A 40 -13.43 30.92 -2.52
C SER A 40 -12.27 30.06 -3.02
N ILE A 41 -11.11 30.69 -3.26
CA ILE A 41 -9.92 29.96 -3.73
C ILE A 41 -9.44 28.93 -2.68
N SER A 42 -9.62 29.21 -1.38
CA SER A 42 -9.32 28.23 -0.32
C SER A 42 -10.09 26.93 -0.53
N MET A 43 -11.37 27.02 -0.90
CA MET A 43 -12.22 25.85 -1.06
C MET A 43 -11.81 25.03 -2.29
N VAL A 44 -11.37 25.69 -3.36
CA VAL A 44 -10.86 25.00 -4.56
C VAL A 44 -9.53 24.32 -4.29
N ILE A 45 -8.60 24.99 -3.59
CA ILE A 45 -7.33 24.39 -3.18
C ILE A 45 -7.59 23.20 -2.25
N PHE A 46 -8.46 23.37 -1.25
CA PHE A 46 -8.81 22.30 -0.32
C PHE A 46 -9.46 21.10 -1.03
N GLY A 47 -10.39 21.36 -1.95
CA GLY A 47 -11.08 20.32 -2.72
C GLY A 47 -10.15 19.54 -3.64
N SER A 48 -9.30 20.25 -4.40
CA SER A 48 -8.31 19.62 -5.29
C SER A 48 -7.26 18.81 -4.54
N LEU A 49 -6.75 19.33 -3.42
CA LEU A 49 -5.82 18.61 -2.55
C LEU A 49 -6.48 17.37 -1.95
N SER A 50 -7.70 17.50 -1.43
CA SER A 50 -8.46 16.39 -0.85
C SER A 50 -8.69 15.28 -1.88
N LEU A 51 -9.07 15.63 -3.11
CA LEU A 51 -9.22 14.66 -4.20
C LEU A 51 -7.91 13.96 -4.53
N GLY A 52 -6.80 14.69 -4.62
CA GLY A 52 -5.47 14.12 -4.87
C GLY A 52 -5.04 13.13 -3.78
N VAL A 53 -5.21 13.51 -2.51
CA VAL A 53 -4.90 12.63 -1.37
C VAL A 53 -5.79 11.40 -1.36
N PHE A 54 -7.09 11.56 -1.63
CA PHE A 54 -8.03 10.45 -1.67
C PHE A 54 -7.67 9.43 -2.76
N LEU A 55 -7.43 9.90 -3.98
CA LEU A 55 -7.01 9.04 -5.10
C LEU A 55 -5.66 8.37 -4.82
N GLY A 56 -4.69 9.12 -4.29
CA GLY A 56 -3.39 8.57 -3.89
C GLY A 56 -3.52 7.48 -2.83
N TYR A 57 -4.39 7.67 -1.85
CA TYR A 57 -4.68 6.66 -0.83
C TYR A 57 -5.31 5.41 -1.42
N LEU A 58 -6.29 5.55 -2.33
CA LEU A 58 -6.90 4.41 -3.01
C LEU A 58 -5.85 3.57 -3.76
N ILE A 59 -4.98 4.23 -4.52
CA ILE A 59 -3.88 3.55 -5.24
C ILE A 59 -2.96 2.82 -4.25
N ALA A 60 -2.60 3.46 -3.14
CA ALA A 60 -1.75 2.86 -2.11
C ALA A 60 -2.41 1.62 -1.48
N VAL A 61 -3.72 1.66 -1.20
CA VAL A 61 -4.47 0.51 -0.67
C VAL A 61 -4.41 -0.67 -1.64
N PHE A 62 -4.69 -0.45 -2.93
CA PHE A 62 -4.60 -1.51 -3.94
C PHE A 62 -3.19 -2.09 -4.04
N SER A 63 -2.16 -1.26 -3.96
CA SER A 63 -0.76 -1.69 -3.96
C SER A 63 -0.44 -2.59 -2.76
N VAL A 64 -0.88 -2.21 -1.56
CA VAL A 64 -0.68 -3.00 -0.33
C VAL A 64 -1.42 -4.33 -0.41
N LEU A 65 -2.66 -4.35 -0.90
CA LEU A 65 -3.44 -5.57 -1.07
C LEU A 65 -2.78 -6.54 -2.06
N SER A 66 -2.36 -6.03 -3.23
CA SER A 66 -1.62 -6.82 -4.22
C SER A 66 -0.34 -7.41 -3.64
N SER A 67 0.43 -6.59 -2.91
CA SER A 67 1.67 -7.03 -2.25
C SER A 67 1.41 -8.14 -1.24
N LYS A 68 0.33 -8.03 -0.46
CA LYS A 68 -0.05 -9.06 0.53
C LYS A 68 -0.49 -10.36 -0.14
N ALA A 69 -1.20 -10.28 -1.26
CA ALA A 69 -1.61 -11.44 -2.04
C ALA A 69 -0.40 -12.18 -2.60
N GLN A 70 0.55 -11.46 -3.21
CA GLN A 70 1.80 -12.03 -3.71
C GLN A 70 2.61 -12.68 -2.60
N ASN A 71 2.71 -12.04 -1.44
CA ASN A 71 3.44 -12.58 -0.29
C ASN A 71 2.82 -13.93 0.19
N ARG A 72 1.49 -14.03 0.23
CA ARG A 72 0.80 -15.30 0.54
C ARG A 72 1.10 -16.37 -0.51
N THR A 73 1.07 -16.03 -1.80
CA THR A 73 1.40 -16.98 -2.87
C THR A 73 2.84 -17.49 -2.78
N LEU A 74 3.79 -16.59 -2.49
CA LEU A 74 5.20 -16.94 -2.29
C LEU A 74 5.38 -17.87 -1.08
N GLN A 75 4.73 -17.56 0.04
CA GLN A 75 4.77 -18.40 1.24
C GLN A 75 4.22 -19.81 0.97
N ASN A 76 3.12 -19.91 0.23
CA ASN A 76 2.54 -21.19 -0.16
C ASN A 76 3.49 -22.01 -1.05
N LYS A 77 4.18 -21.37 -2.00
CA LYS A 77 5.18 -22.04 -2.86
C LYS A 77 6.39 -22.54 -2.07
N ILE A 78 6.86 -21.75 -1.11
CA ILE A 78 7.97 -22.17 -0.23
C ILE A 78 7.56 -23.42 0.54
N ASN A 79 6.36 -23.44 1.13
CA ASN A 79 5.88 -24.59 1.88
C ASN A 79 5.75 -25.83 0.99
N SER A 80 5.14 -25.70 -0.20
CA SER A 80 4.98 -26.85 -1.11
C SER A 80 6.32 -27.42 -1.58
N MET A 81 7.29 -26.57 -1.91
CA MET A 81 8.65 -27.02 -2.26
C MET A 81 9.34 -27.71 -1.09
N SER A 82 9.09 -27.23 0.13
CA SER A 82 9.64 -27.85 1.35
C SER A 82 9.01 -29.22 1.61
N ASP A 83 7.72 -29.38 1.32
CA ASP A 83 7.01 -30.67 1.41
C ASP A 83 7.50 -31.64 0.33
N GLU A 84 7.63 -31.21 -0.93
CA GLU A 84 8.19 -32.01 -2.02
C GLU A 84 9.61 -32.50 -1.72
N LEU A 85 10.47 -31.63 -1.17
CA LEU A 85 11.82 -31.99 -0.76
C LEU A 85 11.80 -33.05 0.36
N ASN A 86 10.86 -32.93 1.29
CA ASN A 86 10.71 -33.87 2.39
C ASN A 86 10.20 -35.23 1.90
N ASP A 87 9.27 -35.24 0.96
CA ASP A 87 8.75 -36.46 0.32
C ASP A 87 9.86 -37.17 -0.48
N LEU A 88 10.64 -36.42 -1.26
CA LEU A 88 11.80 -36.96 -1.98
C LEU A 88 12.84 -37.57 -1.02
N ARG A 89 13.13 -36.89 0.09
CA ARG A 89 14.02 -37.44 1.14
C ARG A 89 13.45 -38.72 1.73
N ASN A 90 12.15 -38.77 2.02
CA ASN A 90 11.52 -39.93 2.64
C ASN A 90 11.47 -41.15 1.70
N VAL A 91 11.30 -40.92 0.40
CA VAL A 91 11.39 -41.97 -0.64
C VAL A 91 12.81 -42.54 -0.71
N ALA A 92 13.84 -41.70 -0.74
CA ALA A 92 15.24 -42.15 -0.79
C ALA A 92 15.63 -42.96 0.48
N VAL A 93 15.13 -42.60 1.65
CA VAL A 93 15.39 -43.33 2.90
C VAL A 93 14.71 -44.72 2.89
N ASN A 94 13.48 -44.83 2.40
CA ASN A 94 12.81 -46.13 2.31
C ASN A 94 13.55 -47.10 1.37
N GLU A 95 14.08 -46.64 0.24
CA GLU A 95 14.87 -47.48 -0.67
C GLU A 95 16.16 -48.02 -0.01
N THR A 96 16.80 -47.25 0.87
CA THR A 96 17.99 -47.73 1.61
C THR A 96 17.65 -48.82 2.64
N ILE A 97 16.53 -48.70 3.37
CA ILE A 97 16.14 -49.71 4.37
C ILE A 97 15.83 -51.05 3.69
N TYR A 98 15.06 -51.05 2.60
CA TYR A 98 14.80 -52.29 1.86
C TYR A 98 16.05 -52.96 1.30
N GLN A 99 17.10 -52.19 0.98
CA GLN A 99 18.34 -52.73 0.43
C GLN A 99 19.26 -53.33 1.51
N ASP A 100 19.20 -52.83 2.74
CA ASP A 100 19.89 -53.39 3.90
C ASP A 100 19.18 -54.65 4.42
N ASP A 101 17.84 -54.71 4.38
CA ASP A 101 17.05 -55.87 4.80
C ASP A 101 17.24 -57.09 3.89
N ILE A 102 17.47 -56.88 2.59
CA ILE A 102 17.68 -57.96 1.59
C ILE A 102 19.10 -58.56 1.68
N LYS A 103 20.03 -57.92 2.41
CA LYS A 103 21.43 -58.37 2.54
C LYS A 103 21.74 -59.13 3.84
N THR A 104 20.74 -59.36 4.70
CA THR A 104 20.82 -60.27 5.87
C THR A 104 20.05 -61.55 5.62
#